data_AF-A0A5B6U7D3-F1
#
_entry.id   AF-A0A5B6U7D3-F1
#
_cell.length_a   1.000
_cell.length_b   1.000
_cell.length_c   1.000
_cell.angle_alpha   90.00
_cell.angle_beta   90.00
_cell.angle_gamma   90.00
#
_symmetry.space_group_name_H-M   'P 1'
#
loop_
_entity.id
_entity.type
_entity.pdbx_description
1 polymer ?
#
loop_
_entity_poly.entity_id
_entity_poly.type
_entity_poly.pdbx_seq_one_letter_code
_entity_poly.pdbx_strand_id
1 'polypeptide(L)' 'MMGILSDLDKTLTDNMYEHGSELTDAVADLPPAVVETVDRLMPFIQPEARETVRSQVLGLIREYRNDNPAGPAEQD' A
#
# COMPACT_ATOMS: atom_id res chain seq x y z
N MET A 1 -6.80 -34.86 -13.13
CA MET A 1 -6.92 -34.14 -11.85
C MET A 1 -6.02 -32.91 -11.92
N MET A 2 -6.42 -31.91 -12.72
CA MET A 2 -5.61 -30.72 -13.05
C MET A 2 -6.54 -29.60 -13.56
N GLY A 3 -7.62 -29.30 -12.84
CA GLY A 3 -8.62 -28.29 -13.23
C GLY A 3 -8.85 -27.24 -12.15
N ILE A 4 -8.95 -27.70 -10.90
CA ILE A 4 -9.21 -26.86 -9.71
C ILE A 4 -8.08 -25.88 -9.35
N LEU A 5 -6.83 -26.17 -9.74
CA LEU A 5 -5.69 -25.29 -9.44
C LEU A 5 -5.53 -24.16 -10.48
N SER A 6 -5.95 -24.39 -11.73
CA SER A 6 -5.86 -23.39 -12.79
C SER A 6 -6.95 -22.32 -12.68
N ASP A 7 -8.15 -22.68 -12.21
CA ASP A 7 -9.18 -21.68 -11.94
C ASP A 7 -8.83 -20.81 -10.72
N LEU A 8 -8.13 -21.37 -9.73
CA LEU A 8 -7.65 -20.60 -8.57
C LEU A 8 -6.55 -19.61 -8.99
N ASP A 9 -5.60 -20.04 -9.82
CA ASP A 9 -4.53 -19.19 -10.35
C ASP A 9 -5.06 -18.06 -11.25
N LYS A 10 -6.08 -18.37 -12.06
CA LYS A 10 -6.78 -17.38 -12.89
C LYS A 10 -7.56 -16.37 -12.05
N THR A 11 -8.27 -16.82 -11.01
CA THR A 11 -9.02 -15.94 -10.11
C THR A 11 -8.09 -15.05 -9.28
N LEU A 12 -6.92 -15.56 -8.88
CA LEU A 12 -5.89 -14.75 -8.21
C LEU A 12 -5.33 -13.67 -9.14
N THR A 13 -5.07 -14.05 -10.40
CA THR A 13 -4.52 -13.15 -11.42
C THR A 13 -5.52 -12.07 -11.83
N ASP A 14 -6.81 -12.42 -12.00
CA ASP A 14 -7.87 -11.45 -12.29
C ASP A 14 -8.09 -10.49 -11.12
N ASN A 15 -8.10 -10.97 -9.87
CA ASN A 15 -8.22 -10.08 -8.70
C ASN A 15 -7.03 -9.11 -8.57
N MET A 16 -5.81 -9.56 -8.89
CA MET A 16 -4.63 -8.68 -8.89
C MET A 16 -4.68 -7.64 -10.02
N TYR A 17 -5.31 -7.94 -11.14
CA TYR A 17 -5.44 -7.01 -12.27
C TYR A 17 -6.60 -6.03 -12.06
N GLU A 18 -7.72 -6.49 -11.48
CA GLU A 18 -8.91 -5.70 -11.19
C GLU A 18 -8.69 -4.75 -10.01
N HIS A 19 -8.03 -5.20 -8.93
CA HIS A 19 -7.66 -4.35 -7.79
C HIS A 19 -6.25 -3.76 -7.87
N GLY A 20 -5.46 -4.12 -8.88
CA GLY A 20 -4.11 -3.60 -9.09
C GLY A 20 -4.10 -2.08 -9.31
N SER A 21 -5.14 -1.56 -9.97
CA SER A 21 -5.31 -0.11 -10.17
C SER A 21 -5.73 0.65 -8.91
N GLU A 22 -6.28 -0.03 -7.90
CA GLU A 22 -6.57 0.54 -6.57
C GLU A 22 -5.35 0.48 -5.63
N LEU A 23 -4.31 -0.27 -6.04
CA LEU A 23 -3.01 -0.39 -5.39
C LEU A 23 -2.00 0.64 -5.91
N THR A 24 -2.22 1.21 -7.10
CA THR A 24 -1.20 2.02 -7.80
C THR A 24 -1.04 3.45 -7.32
N ASP A 25 -1.80 3.93 -6.33
CA ASP A 25 -1.51 5.22 -5.73
C ASP A 25 -1.64 5.17 -4.20
N ALA A 26 -0.68 4.50 -3.57
CA ALA A 26 -0.50 4.52 -2.11
C ALA A 26 -0.34 5.94 -1.54
N VAL A 27 -0.13 6.95 -2.40
CA VAL A 27 0.00 8.36 -2.03
C VAL A 27 -1.35 9.10 -2.12
N ALA A 28 -2.26 8.71 -3.02
CA ALA A 28 -3.46 9.47 -3.35
C ALA A 28 -4.39 9.79 -2.17
N ASP A 29 -4.34 8.99 -1.10
CA ASP A 29 -5.27 9.10 0.04
C ASP A 29 -4.56 9.38 1.39
N LEU A 30 -3.25 9.66 1.37
CA LEU A 30 -2.47 9.97 2.58
C LEU A 30 -2.29 11.48 2.77
N PRO A 31 -2.38 12.00 4.02
CA PRO A 31 -2.04 13.38 4.32
C PRO A 31 -0.62 13.72 3.81
N PRO A 32 -0.40 14.90 3.23
CA PRO A 32 0.91 15.31 2.72
C PRO A 32 2.03 15.18 3.77
N ALA A 33 1.73 15.47 5.04
CA ALA A 33 2.68 15.35 6.14
C ALA A 33 3.22 13.92 6.34
N VAL A 34 2.40 12.90 6.09
CA VAL A 34 2.82 11.48 6.17
C VAL A 34 3.80 11.18 5.05
N VAL A 35 3.48 11.58 3.82
CA VAL A 35 4.32 11.38 2.64
C VAL A 35 5.68 12.06 2.82
N GLU A 36 5.69 13.32 3.24
CA GLU A 36 6.91 14.07 3.52
C GLU A 36 7.76 13.42 4.61
N THR A 37 7.13 12.86 5.65
CA THR A 37 7.85 12.18 6.72
C THR A 37 8.53 10.92 6.21
N VAL A 38 7.84 10.11 5.40
CA VAL A 38 8.42 8.93 4.76
C VAL A 38 9.57 9.34 3.83
N ASP A 39 9.40 10.39 3.04
CA ASP A 39 10.43 10.90 2.13
C ASP A 39 11.71 11.36 2.87
N ARG A 40 11.57 11.95 4.06
CA ARG A 40 12.71 12.32 4.93
C ARG A 40 13.50 11.11 5.45
N LEU A 41 12.89 9.91 5.47
CA LEU A 41 13.54 8.68 5.93
C LEU A 41 14.23 7.90 4.79
N MET A 42 13.87 8.16 3.53
CA MET A 42 14.46 7.47 2.38
C MET A 42 15.99 7.57 2.26
N PRO A 43 16.68 8.64 2.72
CA PRO A 43 18.14 8.69 2.70
C PRO A 43 18.83 7.58 3.52
N PHE A 44 18.15 7.01 4.53
CA PHE A 44 18.69 5.91 5.33
C PHE A 44 18.56 4.54 4.66
N ILE A 45 17.83 4.46 3.55
CA ILE A 45 17.62 3.24 2.77
C ILE A 45 18.62 3.19 1.61
N GLN A 46 19.11 1.99 1.31
CA GLN A 46 19.95 1.74 0.13
C GLN A 46 19.25 2.29 -1.13
N PRO A 47 19.95 3.03 -2.01
CA PRO A 47 19.34 3.71 -3.16
C PRO A 47 18.44 2.79 -4.00
N GLU A 48 18.87 1.55 -4.21
CA GLU A 48 18.21 0.53 -5.03
C GLU A 48 16.88 0.06 -4.42
N ALA A 49 16.71 0.21 -3.10
CA ALA A 49 15.53 -0.22 -2.36
C ALA A 49 14.56 0.92 -2.01
N ARG A 50 14.91 2.19 -2.27
CA ARG A 50 14.14 3.36 -1.81
C ARG A 50 12.69 3.35 -2.29
N GLU A 51 12.48 3.17 -3.59
CA GLU A 51 11.13 3.16 -4.18
C GLU A 51 10.28 2.03 -3.59
N THR A 52 10.88 0.85 -3.45
CA THR A 52 10.22 -0.33 -2.88
C THR A 52 9.83 -0.13 -1.42
N VAL A 53 10.74 0.39 -0.59
CA VAL A 53 10.48 0.66 0.83
C VAL A 53 9.45 1.77 0.99
N ARG A 54 9.57 2.85 0.21
CA ARG A 54 8.61 3.97 0.19
C ARG A 54 7.20 3.47 -0.07
N SER A 55 7.02 2.69 -1.13
CA SER A 55 5.73 2.13 -1.53
C SER A 55 5.15 1.23 -0.43
N GLN A 56 5.94 0.32 0.13
CA GLN A 56 5.48 -0.58 1.19
C GLN A 56 5.06 0.16 2.46
N VAL A 57 5.87 1.13 2.91
CA VAL A 57 5.56 1.90 4.13
C VAL A 57 4.26 2.69 3.95
N LEU A 58 4.09 3.38 2.82
CA LEU A 58 2.84 4.13 2.55
C LEU A 58 1.64 3.19 2.42
N GLY A 59 1.81 2.02 1.79
CA GLY A 59 0.79 0.98 1.72
C GLY A 59 0.32 0.51 3.10
N LEU A 60 1.26 0.22 4.01
CA LEU A 60 0.96 -0.19 5.38
C LEU A 60 0.24 0.90 6.17
N ILE A 61 0.61 2.17 6.01
CA ILE A 61 -0.05 3.29 6.70
C ILE A 61 -1.49 3.46 6.20
N ARG A 62 -1.72 3.29 4.89
CA ARG A 62 -3.06 3.32 4.29
C ARG A 62 -3.92 2.18 4.84
N GLU A 63 -3.41 0.96 4.83
CA GLU A 63 -4.11 -0.22 5.36
C GLU A 63 -4.51 0.01 6.83
N TYR A 64 -3.57 0.45 7.66
CA TYR A 64 -3.85 0.77 9.06
C TYR A 64 -4.97 1.81 9.24
N ARG A 65 -4.97 2.89 8.44
CA ARG A 65 -6.02 3.93 8.50
C ARG A 65 -7.39 3.44 8.04
N ASN A 66 -7.44 2.54 7.07
CA ASN A 66 -8.69 1.94 6.61
C ASN A 66 -9.29 1.02 7.66
N ASP A 67 -8.43 0.25 8.34
CA ASP A 67 -8.83 -0.65 9.43
C ASP A 67 -9.12 0.09 10.74
N ASN A 68 -8.53 1.27 10.91
CA ASN A 68 -8.67 2.12 12.09
C ASN A 68 -9.06 3.54 11.64
N PRO A 69 -10.27 3.73 11.08
CA PRO A 69 -10.77 5.05 10.79
C PRO A 69 -10.85 5.80 12.12
N ALA A 70 -10.01 6.81 12.30
CA ALA A 70 -9.92 7.54 13.55
C ALA A 70 -11.34 7.88 14.05
N GLY A 71 -11.72 7.32 15.20
CA GLY A 71 -12.77 7.91 16.01
C GLY A 71 -12.34 9.34 16.38
N PRO A 72 -13.28 10.25 16.65
CA PRO A 72 -12.99 11.66 16.88
C PRO A 72 -12.23 11.84 18.21
N ALA A 73 -10.92 11.64 18.19
CA ALA A 73 -10.04 11.86 19.33
C ALA A 73 -8.64 12.08 18.77
N GLU A 74 -8.35 13.31 18.39
CA GLU A 74 -7.02 13.97 18.40
C GLU A 74 -7.14 15.29 17.60
N GLN A 75 -7.96 16.20 18.13
CA GLN A 75 -7.81 17.64 17.94
C GLN A 75 -7.72 18.23 19.36
N ASP A 76 -6.50 18.37 19.87
CA ASP A 76 -6.18 19.21 21.03
C ASP A 76 -5.14 20.25 20.58
#